data_AF-A0A0L6V346-F1
#
_entry.id   AF-A0A0L6V346-F1
#
_cell.length_a   1.000
_cell.length_b   1.000
_cell.length_c   1.000
_cell.angle_alpha   90.00
_cell.angle_beta   90.00
_cell.angle_gamma   90.00
#
_symmetry.space_group_name_H-M   'P 1'
#
loop_
_entity.id
_entity.type
_entity.pdbx_description
1 polymer ?
#
loop_
_entity_poly.entity_id
_entity_poly.type
_entity_poly.pdbx_seq_one_letter_code
_entity_poly.pdbx_strand_id
1 'polypeptide(L)'
;MVHNLTSMKGLWLIKGLCKGFLSGKDSIYEFPTLHNLPCAGTLWFHKIKSNPSKSKRETIIVNFQNLFKWMKVEDVENVLANQRHKVPGRTLGKGSKPRGND
;
A
#
# COMPACT_ATOMS: atom_id res chain seq x y z
N MET A 1 -32.19 -27.62 3.35
CA MET A 1 -31.37 -26.43 3.05
C MET A 1 -31.59 -26.10 1.58
N VAL A 2 -32.27 -24.99 1.28
CA VAL A 2 -32.61 -24.62 -0.10
C VAL A 2 -31.52 -23.68 -0.62
N HIS A 3 -30.79 -24.12 -1.64
CA HIS A 3 -29.81 -23.27 -2.31
C HIS A 3 -30.52 -22.44 -3.39
N ASN A 4 -30.47 -21.11 -3.27
CA ASN A 4 -30.91 -20.21 -4.33
C ASN A 4 -29.91 -20.30 -5.49
N LEU A 5 -30.31 -20.95 -6.58
CA LEU A 5 -29.52 -21.00 -7.80
C LEU A 5 -29.67 -19.66 -8.53
N THR A 6 -28.58 -18.91 -8.65
CA THR A 6 -28.57 -17.67 -9.45
C THR A 6 -28.87 -18.00 -10.91
N SER A 7 -30.03 -17.57 -11.40
CA SER A 7 -30.42 -17.70 -12.80
C SER A 7 -29.55 -16.80 -13.67
N MET A 8 -28.78 -17.40 -14.58
CA MET A 8 -27.90 -16.68 -15.52
C MET A 8 -28.63 -16.11 -16.74
N LYS A 9 -29.96 -16.24 -16.81
CA LYS A 9 -30.74 -15.79 -17.99
C LYS A 9 -30.67 -14.27 -18.12
N GLY A 10 -30.23 -13.79 -19.28
CA GLY A 10 -30.18 -12.36 -19.62
C GLY A 10 -28.98 -11.59 -19.05
N LEU A 11 -28.03 -12.26 -18.40
CA LEU A 11 -26.78 -11.64 -17.95
C LEU A 11 -25.69 -11.80 -19.01
N TRP A 12 -24.87 -10.77 -19.20
CA TRP A 12 -23.64 -10.85 -19.99
C TRP A 12 -22.40 -10.65 -19.12
N LEU A 13 -21.29 -11.24 -19.51
CA LEU A 13 -20.00 -11.02 -18.86
C LEU A 13 -19.49 -9.61 -19.19
N ILE A 14 -19.22 -8.83 -18.16
CA ILE A 14 -18.51 -7.55 -18.30
C ILE A 14 -17.02 -7.87 -18.29
N LYS A 15 -16.32 -7.56 -19.37
CA LYS A 15 -14.88 -7.77 -19.46
C LYS A 15 -14.14 -6.63 -18.76
N GLY A 16 -13.25 -6.98 -17.84
CA GLY A 16 -12.39 -6.01 -17.15
C GLY A 16 -13.02 -5.45 -15.87
N LEU A 17 -12.64 -4.23 -15.51
CA LEU A 17 -13.09 -3.57 -14.28
C LEU A 17 -14.48 -2.98 -14.46
N CYS A 18 -15.34 -3.18 -13.46
CA CYS A 18 -16.66 -2.58 -13.42
C CYS A 18 -16.56 -1.06 -13.25
N LYS A 19 -17.61 -0.35 -13.72
CA LYS A 19 -17.75 1.09 -13.48
C LYS A 19 -17.73 1.37 -11.97
N GLY A 20 -16.90 2.33 -11.55
CA GLY A 20 -16.74 2.72 -10.14
C GLY A 20 -15.77 1.85 -9.34
N PHE A 21 -15.02 0.94 -9.99
CA PHE A 21 -13.99 0.17 -9.30
C PHE A 21 -12.87 1.08 -8.77
N LEU A 22 -12.57 0.95 -7.48
CA LEU A 22 -11.52 1.70 -6.80
C LEU A 22 -10.18 0.96 -6.88
N SER A 23 -9.14 1.62 -7.37
CA SER A 23 -7.81 1.03 -7.58
C SER A 23 -6.70 2.02 -7.25
N GLY A 24 -5.47 1.53 -7.14
CA GLY A 24 -4.30 2.38 -6.95
C GLY A 24 -4.35 3.15 -5.63
N LYS A 25 -4.34 4.48 -5.67
CA LYS A 25 -4.40 5.34 -4.48
C LYS A 25 -5.77 5.31 -3.80
N ASP A 26 -6.83 5.06 -4.57
CA ASP A 26 -8.21 5.05 -4.10
C ASP A 26 -8.66 3.66 -3.62
N SER A 27 -7.77 2.66 -3.68
CA SER A 27 -8.06 1.30 -3.21
C SER A 27 -8.56 1.29 -1.77
N ILE A 28 -9.46 0.35 -1.47
CA ILE A 28 -9.99 0.15 -0.12
C ILE A 28 -8.84 -0.04 0.88
N TYR A 29 -9.05 0.43 2.12
CA TYR A 29 -8.07 0.30 3.19
C TYR A 29 -7.58 -1.17 3.32
N GLU A 30 -6.27 -1.32 3.51
CA GLU A 30 -5.51 -2.60 3.64
C GLU A 30 -5.11 -3.27 2.33
N PHE A 31 -5.66 -2.85 1.19
CA PHE A 31 -5.11 -3.30 -0.09
C PHE A 31 -3.75 -2.64 -0.34
N PRO A 32 -2.69 -3.45 -0.60
CA PRO A 32 -1.36 -2.90 -0.83
C PRO A 32 -1.32 -2.18 -2.17
N THR A 33 -0.75 -0.98 -2.18
CA THR A 33 -0.62 -0.16 -3.39
C THR A 33 0.69 0.62 -3.35
N LEU A 34 1.39 0.66 -4.48
CA LEU A 34 2.60 1.47 -4.65
C LEU A 34 2.30 2.93 -5.02
N HIS A 35 1.06 3.25 -5.41
CA HIS A 35 0.68 4.57 -5.93
C HIS A 35 0.82 5.71 -4.89
N ASN A 36 0.93 5.37 -3.61
CA ASN A 36 1.06 6.34 -2.53
C ASN A 36 2.49 6.82 -2.30
N LEU A 37 3.48 6.19 -2.95
CA LEU A 37 4.89 6.50 -2.74
C LEU A 37 5.58 6.76 -4.08
N PRO A 38 6.38 7.83 -4.19
CA PRO A 38 7.20 8.06 -5.37
C PRO A 38 8.25 6.95 -5.48
N CYS A 39 8.08 6.08 -6.48
CA CYS A 39 8.97 4.96 -6.71
C CYS A 39 9.26 4.75 -8.19
N ALA A 40 10.39 4.13 -8.49
CA ALA A 40 10.76 3.65 -9.82
C ALA A 40 11.01 2.15 -9.79
N GLY A 41 10.54 1.44 -10.82
CA GLY A 41 10.77 0.01 -10.98
C GLY A 41 11.90 -0.27 -11.98
N THR A 42 12.81 -1.16 -11.63
CA THR A 42 13.86 -1.66 -12.54
C THR A 42 13.84 -3.18 -12.55
N LEU A 43 13.96 -3.80 -13.72
CA LEU A 43 14.06 -5.25 -13.84
C LEU A 43 15.53 -5.67 -13.64
N TRP A 44 15.79 -6.58 -12.69
CA TRP A 44 17.15 -6.99 -12.38
C TRP A 44 17.23 -8.41 -11.80
N PHE A 45 18.37 -9.09 -12.00
CA PHE A 45 18.67 -10.36 -11.34
C PHE A 45 19.02 -10.15 -9.86
N HIS A 46 18.00 -9.93 -9.04
CA HIS A 46 18.13 -9.96 -7.59
C HIS A 46 17.73 -11.37 -7.12
N LYS A 47 18.70 -12.17 -6.66
CA LYS A 47 18.52 -13.57 -6.20
C LYS A 47 17.66 -13.68 -4.91
N ILE A 48 16.48 -13.07 -4.93
CA ILE A 48 15.51 -13.00 -3.84
C ILE A 48 15.06 -14.42 -3.50
N LYS A 49 14.92 -14.70 -2.21
CA LYS A 49 14.31 -15.93 -1.73
C LYS A 49 12.83 -15.68 -1.53
N SER A 50 11.97 -16.20 -2.41
CA SER A 50 10.52 -16.28 -2.16
C SER A 50 10.09 -17.67 -1.68
N ASN A 51 10.93 -18.68 -1.91
CA ASN A 51 10.80 -20.07 -1.47
C ASN A 51 12.14 -20.47 -0.80
N PRO A 52 12.37 -21.69 -0.26
CA PRO A 52 13.67 -22.01 0.33
C PRO A 52 14.81 -21.96 -0.69
N SER A 53 14.50 -21.94 -1.99
CA SER A 53 15.43 -21.69 -3.08
C SER A 53 15.45 -20.20 -3.51
N LYS A 54 16.63 -19.75 -3.95
CA LYS A 54 16.80 -18.42 -4.54
C LYS A 54 16.19 -18.37 -5.93
N SER A 55 15.55 -17.26 -6.27
CA SER A 55 15.10 -16.99 -7.64
C SER A 55 16.29 -16.99 -8.60
N LYS A 56 16.11 -17.65 -9.74
CA LYS A 56 17.04 -17.64 -10.88
C LYS A 56 16.60 -16.65 -11.98
N ARG A 57 15.44 -16.01 -11.81
CA ARG A 57 14.85 -15.09 -12.79
C ARG A 57 15.02 -13.64 -12.34
N GLU A 58 14.92 -12.74 -13.30
CA GLU A 58 14.83 -11.31 -13.03
C GLU A 58 13.63 -11.01 -12.15
N THR A 59 13.79 -10.02 -11.27
CA THR A 59 12.76 -9.54 -10.37
C THR A 59 12.68 -8.02 -10.49
N ILE A 60 11.48 -7.48 -10.32
CA ILE A 60 11.28 -6.03 -10.29
C ILE A 60 11.80 -5.53 -8.93
N ILE A 61 12.84 -4.70 -8.98
CA ILE A 61 13.31 -3.92 -7.84
C ILE A 61 12.56 -2.59 -7.85
N VAL A 62 11.92 -2.27 -6.72
CA VAL A 62 11.21 -1.01 -6.53
C VAL A 62 12.07 -0.10 -5.65
N ASN A 63 12.54 1.00 -6.23
CA ASN A 63 13.34 2.01 -5.54
C ASN A 63 12.45 3.17 -5.13
N PHE A 64 12.45 3.51 -3.83
CA PHE A 64 11.68 4.63 -3.28
C PHE A 64 12.52 5.90 -3.20
N GLN A 65 11.92 7.04 -3.55
CA GLN A 65 12.58 8.34 -3.41
C GLN A 65 12.43 8.87 -1.98
N ASN A 66 13.54 9.32 -1.38
CA ASN A 66 13.50 9.99 -0.09
C ASN A 66 12.99 11.43 -0.25
N LEU A 67 11.73 11.66 0.13
CA LEU A 67 11.08 12.97 0.08
C LEU A 67 11.67 13.99 1.05
N PHE A 68 12.37 13.55 2.10
CA PHE A 68 12.92 14.39 3.17
C PHE A 68 14.43 14.63 3.02
N LYS A 69 15.03 14.31 1.88
CA LYS A 69 16.49 14.32 1.66
C LYS A 69 17.18 15.66 2.03
N TRP A 70 16.46 16.77 1.95
CA TRP A 70 17.00 18.13 2.19
C TRP A 70 16.43 18.79 3.44
N MET A 71 15.66 18.07 4.25
CA MET A 71 15.09 18.59 5.49
C MET A 71 15.96 18.20 6.68
N LYS A 72 16.05 19.10 7.66
CA LYS A 72 16.64 18.75 8.95
C LYS A 72 15.68 17.84 9.72
N VAL A 73 16.24 17.00 10.60
CA VAL A 73 15.46 15.98 11.31
C VAL A 73 14.38 16.62 12.17
N GLU A 74 14.68 17.76 12.79
CA GLU A 74 13.75 18.50 13.65
C GLU A 74 12.53 19.00 12.87
N ASP A 75 12.74 19.45 11.63
CA ASP A 75 11.67 19.90 10.75
C ASP A 75 10.80 18.72 10.28
N VAL A 76 11.41 17.56 10.04
CA VAL A 76 10.69 16.32 9.69
C VAL A 76 9.81 15.86 10.85
N GLU A 77 10.34 15.86 12.07
CA GLU A 77 9.56 15.51 13.27
C GLU A 77 8.35 16.42 13.45
N ASN A 78 8.51 17.72 13.25
CA ASN A 78 7.42 18.68 13.33
C ASN A 78 6.34 18.44 12.26
N VAL A 79 6.75 18.10 11.03
CA VAL A 79 5.81 17.75 9.95
C VAL A 79 5.06 16.46 10.24
N LEU A 80 5.74 15.45 10.81
CA LEU A 80 5.17 14.14 11.07
C LEU A 80 4.37 14.08 12.39
N ALA A 81 4.71 14.88 13.40
CA ALA A 81 4.05 14.85 14.72
C ALA A 81 2.54 15.13 14.65
N ASN A 82 2.10 15.91 13.65
CA ASN A 82 0.70 16.28 13.46
C ASN A 82 -0.05 15.43 12.42
N GLN A 83 0.60 14.42 11.82
CA GLN A 83 0.01 13.60 10.77
C GLN A 83 -0.27 12.17 11.23
N ARG A 84 -1.39 11.61 10.76
CA ARG A 84 -1.69 10.18 10.93
C ARG A 84 -0.97 9.40 9.85
N HIS A 85 -0.06 8.52 10.27
CA HIS A 85 0.73 7.71 9.35
C HIS A 85 0.22 6.28 9.27
N LYS A 86 0.15 5.75 8.05
CA LYS A 86 -0.17 4.35 7.79
C LYS A 86 1.13 3.56 7.70
N VAL A 87 1.42 2.77 8.73
CA VAL A 87 2.54 1.83 8.74
C VAL A 87 1.95 0.42 8.75
N PRO A 88 2.23 -0.43 7.74
CA PRO A 88 1.74 -1.80 7.71
C PRO A 88 2.10 -2.55 9.00
N GLY A 89 1.13 -3.23 9.61
CA GLY A 89 1.35 -4.01 10.85
C GLY A 89 1.29 -3.21 12.16
N ARG A 90 1.03 -1.89 12.15
CA ARG A 90 0.71 -1.12 13.36
C ARG A 90 -0.72 -0.57 13.28
N THR A 91 -1.56 -0.87 14.28
CA THR A 91 -2.87 -0.21 14.45
C THR A 91 -2.67 1.29 14.69
N LEU A 92 -3.60 2.11 14.18
CA LEU A 92 -3.62 3.57 14.41
C LEU A 92 -3.52 3.87 15.91
N GLY A 93 -2.34 4.29 16.36
CA GLY A 93 -2.18 4.86 17.69
C GLY A 93 -3.01 6.14 17.77
N LYS A 94 -3.93 6.22 18.74
CA LYS A 94 -4.59 7.48 19.07
C LYS A 94 -3.52 8.49 19.49
N GLY A 95 -3.57 9.68 18.90
CA GLY A 95 -2.65 10.78 19.23
C GLY A 95 -2.59 10.98 20.74
N SER A 96 -1.37 10.91 21.28
CA SER A 96 -1.11 11.20 22.68
C SER A 96 -1.30 12.70 22.89
N LYS A 97 -2.30 13.06 23.68
CA LYS A 97 -2.52 14.42 24.18
C LYS A 97 -1.27 14.83 25.00
N PRO A 98 -0.71 16.04 24.83
CA PRO A 98 0.39 16.48 25.68
C PRO A 98 -0.13 16.60 27.12
N ARG A 99 0.53 15.89 28.04
CA ARG A 99 0.34 16.10 29.48
C ARG A 99 1.00 17.43 29.81
N GLY A 100 0.20 18.40 30.26
CA GLY A 100 0.70 19.61 30.88
C GLY A 100 1.45 19.24 32.16
N ASN A 101 2.55 19.94 32.41
CA ASN A 101 3.26 19.90 33.67
C ASN A 101 2.46 20.71 34.70
N ASP A 102 1.96 20.04 35.73
CA ASP A 102 1.73 20.64 37.05
C ASP A 102 2.92 20.28 37.94
#